data_AF-A0A091MXG4-F1
#
_entry.id   AF-A0A091MXG4-F1
#
_cell.length_a   1.000
_cell.length_b   1.000
_cell.length_c   1.000
_cell.angle_alpha   90.00
_cell.angle_beta   90.00
_cell.angle_gamma   90.00
#
_symmetry.space_group_name_H-M   'P 1'
#
loop_
_entity.id
_entity.type
_entity.pdbx_description
1 polymer ?
#
loop_
_entity_poly.entity_id
_entity_poly.type
_entity_poly.pdbx_seq_one_letter_code
_entity_poly.pdbx_strand_id
1 'polypeptide(L)'
;DLDALFTALGLREECFAVGTLSRVIATELASYASARNRRRTATNKASVVFVDRTLDLVGAVGHHGDSLAEKILSVLPKLPGHKTDVMVNMVELTALQTTDETCSIIAPGCLAQPNDPAARALWESFMNLKQKEAVMEARRHLVEAASRENLPIKMSMGRVTPEQLSSYIKLFRNNLKALENHCGLLQLVLAMIQTLKHPQTAKWDNFLAFERLLLQ
;
A
#
# COMPACT_ATOMS: atom_id res chain seq x y z
N ASP A 1 -8.98 20.21 6.51
CA ASP A 1 -9.89 21.13 5.81
C ASP A 1 -9.25 21.54 4.47
N LEU A 2 -10.02 21.65 3.39
CA LEU A 2 -9.56 21.98 2.03
C LEU A 2 -8.99 23.41 1.95
N ASP A 3 -9.60 24.36 2.66
CA ASP A 3 -9.14 25.75 2.65
C ASP A 3 -7.72 25.89 3.25
N ALA A 4 -7.47 25.16 4.34
CA ALA A 4 -6.15 25.09 4.97
C ALA A 4 -5.11 24.45 4.03
N LEU A 5 -5.50 23.41 3.28
CA LEU A 5 -4.62 22.79 2.29
C LEU A 5 -4.24 23.76 1.17
N PHE A 6 -5.21 24.47 0.59
CA PHE A 6 -4.94 25.44 -0.48
C PHE A 6 -4.09 26.61 0.00
N THR A 7 -4.31 27.04 1.25
CA THR A 7 -3.49 28.07 1.89
C THR A 7 -2.05 27.61 2.09
N ALA A 8 -1.85 26.39 2.63
CA ALA A 8 -0.51 25.83 2.84
C ALA A 8 0.27 25.64 1.53
N LEU A 9 -0.43 25.29 0.44
CA LEU A 9 0.16 25.13 -0.88
C LEU A 9 0.25 26.44 -1.69
N GLY A 10 -0.29 27.54 -1.16
CA GLY A 10 -0.33 28.83 -1.85
C GLY A 10 -1.06 28.77 -3.20
N LEU A 11 -2.15 28.00 -3.27
CA LEU A 11 -2.87 27.75 -4.51
C LEU A 11 -4.02 28.73 -4.72
N ARG A 12 -4.21 29.12 -5.99
CA ARG A 12 -5.43 29.67 -6.53
C ARG A 12 -6.23 28.55 -7.18
N GLU A 13 -7.22 28.07 -6.45
CA GLU A 13 -8.10 26.99 -6.89
C GLU A 13 -9.16 27.46 -7.90
N GLU A 14 -9.34 26.69 -8.97
CA GLU A 14 -10.47 26.76 -9.90
C GLU A 14 -11.30 25.48 -9.74
N CYS A 15 -12.53 25.62 -9.23
CA CYS A 15 -13.35 24.47 -8.83
C CYS A 15 -14.29 24.05 -9.96
N PHE A 16 -14.24 22.77 -10.31
CA PHE A 16 -15.15 22.09 -11.23
C PHE A 16 -15.92 21.03 -10.44
N ALA A 17 -17.20 20.82 -10.75
CA ALA A 17 -18.04 19.89 -10.01
C ALA A 17 -18.87 19.01 -10.93
N VAL A 18 -18.86 17.70 -10.65
CA VAL A 18 -19.68 16.69 -11.31
C VAL A 18 -20.51 15.99 -10.23
N GLY A 19 -21.82 16.28 -10.22
CA GLY A 19 -22.74 15.83 -9.19
C GLY A 19 -23.32 16.97 -8.35
N THR A 20 -24.36 16.66 -7.58
CA THR A 20 -25.14 17.64 -6.82
C THR A 20 -24.40 18.06 -5.56
N LEU A 21 -23.86 17.10 -4.80
CA LEU A 21 -23.14 17.39 -3.56
C LEU A 21 -21.85 18.16 -3.85
N SER A 22 -21.12 17.73 -4.87
CA SER A 22 -19.89 18.37 -5.36
C SER A 22 -20.12 19.83 -5.74
N ARG A 23 -21.27 20.15 -6.36
CA ARG A 23 -21.63 21.52 -6.72
C ARG A 23 -21.80 22.39 -5.48
N VAL A 24 -22.50 21.88 -4.45
CA VAL A 24 -22.67 22.58 -3.18
C VAL A 24 -21.31 22.84 -2.53
N ILE A 25 -20.45 21.82 -2.41
CA ILE A 25 -19.10 21.95 -1.83
C ILE A 25 -18.27 22.99 -2.58
N ALA A 26 -18.24 22.93 -3.91
CA ALA A 26 -17.48 23.87 -4.74
C ALA A 26 -17.99 25.31 -4.58
N THR A 27 -19.31 25.52 -4.55
CA THR A 27 -19.91 26.84 -4.34
C THR A 27 -19.58 27.39 -2.95
N GLU A 28 -19.70 26.59 -1.90
CA GLU A 28 -19.35 26.98 -0.54
C GLU A 28 -17.88 27.37 -0.44
N LEU A 29 -16.97 26.52 -0.92
CA LEU A 29 -15.53 26.78 -0.89
C LEU A 29 -15.16 28.05 -1.67
N ALA A 30 -15.81 28.30 -2.82
CA ALA A 30 -15.62 29.51 -3.62
C ALA A 30 -16.09 30.79 -2.91
N SER A 31 -16.98 30.68 -1.92
CA SER A 31 -17.52 31.80 -1.15
C SER A 31 -16.66 32.17 0.07
N TYR A 32 -15.72 31.30 0.49
CA TYR A 32 -14.85 31.54 1.64
C TYR A 32 -14.01 32.81 1.49
N ALA A 33 -13.85 33.55 2.58
CA ALA A 33 -13.08 34.80 2.57
C ALA A 33 -11.62 34.58 2.18
N SER A 34 -11.00 33.52 2.70
CA SER A 34 -9.63 33.08 2.38
C SER A 34 -9.47 32.71 0.91
N ALA A 35 -10.43 31.99 0.31
CA ALA A 35 -10.46 31.69 -1.12
C ALA A 35 -10.46 32.95 -1.99
N ARG A 36 -11.25 33.96 -1.64
CA ARG A 36 -11.27 35.26 -2.35
C ARG A 36 -9.92 35.98 -2.28
N ASN A 37 -9.25 35.92 -1.12
CA ASN A 37 -7.91 36.50 -0.95
C ASN A 37 -6.89 35.76 -1.83
N ARG A 38 -6.87 34.42 -1.79
CA ARG A 38 -5.97 33.61 -2.63
C ARG A 38 -6.15 33.87 -4.12
N ARG A 39 -7.38 34.12 -4.60
CA ARG A 39 -7.60 34.51 -6.01
C ARG A 39 -6.80 35.73 -6.46
N ARG A 40 -6.50 36.65 -5.53
CA ARG A 40 -5.73 37.87 -5.79
C ARG A 40 -4.24 37.70 -5.53
N THR A 41 -3.87 36.93 -4.51
CA THR A 41 -2.50 36.90 -3.98
C THR A 41 -1.71 35.65 -4.36
N ALA A 42 -2.36 34.53 -4.60
CA ALA A 42 -1.68 33.27 -4.93
C ALA A 42 -1.20 33.28 -6.38
N THR A 43 0.05 32.87 -6.58
CA THR A 43 0.72 32.80 -7.89
C THR A 43 0.51 31.44 -8.56
N ASN A 44 0.43 30.37 -7.76
CA ASN A 44 0.24 29.01 -8.25
C ASN A 44 -1.24 28.77 -8.52
N LYS A 45 -1.57 28.20 -9.69
CA LYS A 45 -2.95 27.87 -10.07
C LYS A 45 -3.15 26.36 -10.02
N ALA A 46 -4.33 25.92 -9.59
CA ALA A 46 -4.71 24.52 -9.63
C ALA A 46 -6.19 24.36 -9.97
N SER A 47 -6.52 23.41 -10.84
CA SER A 47 -7.90 22.99 -11.08
C SER A 47 -8.25 21.90 -10.07
N VAL A 48 -9.39 22.05 -9.38
CA VAL A 48 -9.91 21.09 -8.41
C VAL A 48 -11.21 20.54 -8.94
N VAL A 49 -11.28 19.22 -9.16
CA VAL A 49 -12.48 18.55 -9.64
C VAL A 49 -13.14 17.80 -8.49
N PHE A 50 -14.36 18.21 -8.15
CA PHE A 50 -15.23 17.53 -7.19
C PHE A 50 -16.13 16.56 -7.95
N VAL A 51 -16.15 15.29 -7.53
CA VAL A 51 -16.96 14.25 -8.16
C VAL A 51 -17.76 13.53 -7.09
N ASP A 52 -19.09 13.46 -7.26
CA ASP A 52 -19.94 12.70 -6.36
C ASP A 52 -19.63 11.20 -6.49
N ARG A 53 -19.27 10.54 -5.39
CA ARG A 53 -19.02 9.08 -5.39
C ARG A 53 -20.24 8.29 -5.85
N THR A 54 -21.45 8.84 -5.71
CA THR A 54 -22.70 8.21 -6.19
C THR A 54 -22.76 8.07 -7.72
N LEU A 55 -21.88 8.75 -8.47
CA LEU A 55 -21.76 8.60 -9.92
C LEU A 55 -21.03 7.32 -10.34
N ASP A 56 -20.29 6.71 -9.41
CA ASP A 56 -19.63 5.43 -9.61
C ASP A 56 -19.67 4.67 -8.29
N LEU A 57 -20.69 3.83 -8.04
CA LEU A 57 -20.70 3.01 -6.84
C LEU A 57 -19.85 1.74 -7.00
N VAL A 58 -19.69 1.27 -8.24
CA VAL A 58 -19.02 0.00 -8.57
C VAL A 58 -17.52 0.09 -8.30
N GLY A 59 -16.84 1.14 -8.79
CA GLY A 59 -15.40 1.29 -8.64
C GLY A 59 -14.93 1.44 -7.18
N ALA A 60 -15.82 1.72 -6.23
CA ALA A 60 -15.49 1.82 -4.80
C ALA A 60 -15.55 0.48 -4.07
N VAL A 61 -16.27 -0.51 -4.62
CA VAL A 61 -16.55 -1.79 -3.96
C VAL A 61 -16.03 -2.99 -4.74
N GLY A 62 -15.67 -2.80 -6.00
CA GLY A 62 -15.15 -3.86 -6.86
C GLY A 62 -13.70 -4.22 -6.54
N HIS A 63 -13.39 -5.48 -6.77
CA HIS A 63 -12.04 -6.00 -6.93
C HIS A 63 -11.56 -5.64 -8.35
N HIS A 64 -10.41 -4.98 -8.44
CA HIS A 64 -9.84 -4.60 -9.72
C HIS A 64 -8.91 -5.71 -10.23
N GLY A 65 -8.06 -6.24 -9.33
CA GLY A 65 -7.10 -7.30 -9.65
C GLY A 65 -5.89 -6.82 -10.41
N ASP A 66 -5.69 -5.51 -10.43
CA ASP A 66 -4.63 -4.87 -11.21
C ASP A 66 -3.33 -4.76 -10.41
N SER A 67 -3.41 -4.75 -9.07
CA SER A 67 -2.28 -4.54 -8.19
C SER A 67 -2.20 -5.58 -7.07
N LEU A 68 -0.99 -5.84 -6.59
CA LEU A 68 -0.77 -6.69 -5.42
C LEU A 68 -1.16 -5.96 -4.12
N ALA A 69 -1.02 -4.62 -4.09
CA ALA A 69 -1.39 -3.80 -2.94
C ALA A 69 -2.87 -3.98 -2.56
N GLU A 70 -3.77 -4.06 -3.54
CA GLU A 70 -5.19 -4.32 -3.31
C GLU A 70 -5.43 -5.66 -2.59
N LYS A 71 -4.72 -6.72 -3.00
CA LYS A 71 -4.80 -8.03 -2.33
C LYS A 71 -4.26 -7.95 -0.90
N ILE A 72 -3.13 -7.27 -0.69
CA ILE A 72 -2.53 -7.12 0.65
C ILE A 72 -3.52 -6.41 1.60
N LEU A 73 -4.08 -5.27 1.16
CA LEU A 73 -4.98 -4.45 1.96
C LEU A 73 -6.34 -5.11 2.23
N SER A 74 -6.78 -6.02 1.37
CA SER A 74 -8.06 -6.73 1.51
C SER A 74 -7.94 -8.04 2.31
N VAL A 75 -6.79 -8.72 2.25
CA VAL A 75 -6.59 -10.03 2.86
C VAL A 75 -6.01 -9.94 4.27
N LEU A 76 -5.06 -9.03 4.52
CA LEU A 76 -4.40 -8.93 5.82
C LEU A 76 -5.27 -8.17 6.85
N PRO A 77 -5.18 -8.52 8.14
CA PRO A 77 -5.94 -7.83 9.18
C PRO A 77 -5.48 -6.39 9.35
N LYS A 78 -6.39 -5.48 9.74
CA LYS A 78 -6.07 -4.05 9.92
C LYS A 78 -5.13 -3.83 11.11
N LEU A 79 -4.18 -2.91 10.94
CA LEU A 79 -3.34 -2.46 12.04
C LEU A 79 -4.19 -1.73 13.10
N PRO A 80 -4.16 -2.13 14.39
CA PRO A 80 -4.99 -1.51 15.42
C PRO A 80 -4.80 0.00 15.50
N GLY A 81 -5.89 0.77 15.46
CA GLY A 81 -5.86 2.23 15.45
C GLY A 81 -5.70 2.86 14.06
N HIS A 82 -5.43 2.07 13.02
CA HIS A 82 -5.27 2.54 11.65
C HIS A 82 -6.45 2.11 10.76
N LYS A 83 -6.74 2.92 9.73
CA LYS A 83 -7.82 2.65 8.76
C LYS A 83 -7.31 2.17 7.40
N THR A 84 -6.06 2.47 7.07
CA THR A 84 -5.47 2.31 5.74
C THR A 84 -4.20 1.45 5.76
N ASP A 85 -3.90 0.81 6.88
CA ASP A 85 -2.71 -0.02 7.07
C ASP A 85 -3.12 -1.37 7.67
N VAL A 86 -2.26 -2.37 7.51
CA VAL A 86 -2.49 -3.75 7.89
C VAL A 86 -1.39 -4.23 8.84
N MET A 87 -1.73 -5.20 9.67
CA MET A 87 -0.76 -5.89 10.51
C MET A 87 0.04 -6.84 9.63
N VAL A 88 1.35 -6.69 9.67
CA VAL A 88 2.28 -7.68 9.10
C VAL A 88 2.75 -8.57 10.25
N ASN A 89 2.54 -9.88 10.15
CA ASN A 89 3.06 -10.81 11.14
C ASN A 89 4.60 -10.87 11.05
N MET A 90 5.31 -10.54 12.13
CA MET A 90 6.77 -10.44 12.16
C MET A 90 7.47 -11.69 12.68
N VAL A 91 6.74 -12.75 13.03
CA VAL A 91 7.26 -13.98 13.65
C VAL A 91 8.44 -14.56 12.86
N GLU A 92 8.37 -14.59 11.52
CA GLU A 92 9.42 -15.18 10.66
C GLU A 92 10.81 -14.52 10.83
N LEU A 93 10.86 -13.28 11.32
CA LEU A 93 12.11 -12.54 11.58
C LEU A 93 12.65 -12.74 13.00
N THR A 94 11.88 -13.36 13.89
CA THR A 94 12.23 -13.56 15.31
C THR A 94 12.60 -15.01 15.57
N ALA A 95 13.27 -15.30 16.69
CA ALA A 95 13.56 -16.68 17.11
C ALA A 95 12.29 -17.47 17.55
N LEU A 96 11.15 -16.81 17.73
CA LEU A 96 9.91 -17.42 18.21
C LEU A 96 9.38 -18.46 17.20
N GLN A 97 8.85 -19.56 17.71
CA GLN A 97 8.09 -20.53 16.94
C GLN A 97 6.70 -20.60 17.54
N THR A 98 5.69 -20.26 16.74
CA THR A 98 4.29 -20.29 17.16
C THR A 98 3.42 -20.68 15.97
N THR A 99 2.31 -21.34 16.25
CA THR A 99 1.23 -21.63 15.28
C THR A 99 0.13 -20.57 15.32
N ASP A 100 0.21 -19.59 16.22
CA ASP A 100 -0.72 -18.47 16.29
C ASP A 100 -0.44 -17.48 15.16
N GLU A 101 -1.34 -17.42 14.17
CA GLU A 101 -1.25 -16.51 13.03
C GLU A 101 -1.35 -15.03 13.42
N THR A 102 -1.98 -14.73 14.57
CA THR A 102 -2.13 -13.36 15.08
C THR A 102 -0.97 -12.94 15.98
N CYS A 103 -0.26 -13.93 16.57
CA CYS A 103 0.88 -13.81 17.47
C CYS A 103 0.92 -12.51 18.29
N SER A 104 -0.01 -12.36 19.24
CA SER A 104 -0.15 -11.17 20.09
C SER A 104 1.09 -10.79 20.93
N ILE A 105 2.07 -11.70 21.04
CA ILE A 105 3.32 -11.51 21.79
C ILE A 105 4.30 -10.60 21.02
N ILE A 106 4.25 -10.61 19.67
CA ILE A 106 5.17 -9.83 18.83
C ILE A 106 4.42 -8.62 18.28
N ALA A 107 5.01 -7.44 18.40
CA ALA A 107 4.46 -6.25 17.79
C ALA A 107 4.34 -6.42 16.26
N PRO A 108 3.16 -6.15 15.67
CA PRO A 108 2.97 -6.28 14.23
C PRO A 108 3.80 -5.23 13.48
N GLY A 109 4.21 -5.59 12.27
CA GLY A 109 4.71 -4.62 11.28
C GLY A 109 3.56 -3.90 10.57
N CYS A 110 3.93 -3.01 9.65
CA CYS A 110 3.05 -2.15 8.87
C CYS A 110 3.60 -1.90 7.45
N LEU A 111 2.75 -1.38 6.57
CA LEU A 111 3.12 -1.06 5.18
C LEU A 111 3.74 0.34 5.04
N ALA A 112 3.40 1.27 5.95
CA ALA A 112 3.87 2.64 5.86
C ALA A 112 5.37 2.75 6.22
N GLN A 113 6.22 2.94 5.20
CA GLN A 113 7.68 3.04 5.35
C GLN A 113 8.22 4.37 4.77
N PRO A 114 7.84 5.54 5.31
CA PRO A 114 8.13 6.84 4.70
C PRO A 114 9.62 7.20 4.64
N ASN A 115 10.43 6.63 5.54
CA ASN A 115 11.85 6.95 5.67
C ASN A 115 12.78 5.93 4.99
N ASP A 116 12.22 4.89 4.34
CA ASP A 116 12.98 3.86 3.64
C ASP A 116 12.71 3.97 2.12
N PRO A 117 13.64 4.54 1.34
CA PRO A 117 13.47 4.70 -0.11
C PRO A 117 13.29 3.36 -0.86
N ALA A 118 13.92 2.28 -0.38
CA ALA A 118 13.81 0.97 -1.01
C ALA A 118 12.43 0.35 -0.73
N ALA A 119 11.94 0.48 0.50
CA ALA A 119 10.58 0.07 0.84
C ALA A 119 9.54 0.89 0.06
N ARG A 120 9.73 2.21 -0.08
CA ARG A 120 8.82 3.05 -0.86
C ARG A 120 8.76 2.63 -2.33
N ALA A 121 9.91 2.39 -2.96
CA ALA A 121 9.97 1.91 -4.35
C ALA A 121 9.30 0.53 -4.51
N LEU A 122 9.46 -0.36 -3.53
CA LEU A 122 8.78 -1.65 -3.54
C LEU A 122 7.26 -1.49 -3.38
N TRP A 123 6.81 -0.61 -2.49
CA TRP A 123 5.39 -0.35 -2.28
C TRP A 123 4.74 0.26 -3.53
N GLU A 124 5.41 1.20 -4.20
CA GLU A 124 4.99 1.72 -5.50
C GLU A 124 4.89 0.60 -6.55
N SER A 125 5.82 -0.34 -6.54
CA SER A 125 5.78 -1.51 -7.42
C SER A 125 4.57 -2.41 -7.12
N PHE A 126 4.20 -2.57 -5.84
CA PHE A 126 3.00 -3.33 -5.46
C PHE A 126 1.70 -2.67 -5.89
N MET A 127 1.66 -1.33 -5.97
CA MET A 127 0.49 -0.58 -6.45
C MET A 127 0.35 -0.59 -7.97
N ASN A 128 1.47 -0.55 -8.70
CA ASN A 128 1.45 -0.25 -10.14
C ASN A 128 1.73 -1.45 -11.04
N LEU A 129 2.35 -2.52 -10.52
CA LEU A 129 2.71 -3.69 -11.30
C LEU A 129 1.73 -4.85 -11.08
N LYS A 130 1.62 -5.70 -12.09
CA LYS A 130 0.90 -6.97 -11.97
C LYS A 130 1.60 -7.87 -10.95
N GLN A 131 0.83 -8.74 -10.29
CA GLN A 131 1.31 -9.62 -9.22
C GLN A 131 2.63 -10.34 -9.54
N LYS A 132 2.79 -10.90 -10.76
CA LYS A 132 4.02 -11.60 -11.15
C LYS A 132 5.26 -10.68 -11.14
N GLU A 133 5.12 -9.47 -11.66
CA GLU A 133 6.19 -8.47 -11.75
C GLU A 133 6.51 -7.90 -10.37
N ALA A 134 5.48 -7.56 -9.59
CA ALA A 134 5.62 -7.13 -8.20
C ALA A 134 6.38 -8.16 -7.33
N VAL A 135 6.10 -9.45 -7.50
CA VAL A 135 6.83 -10.53 -6.80
C VAL A 135 8.29 -10.63 -7.26
N MET A 136 8.59 -10.40 -8.54
CA MET A 136 9.97 -10.35 -9.03
C MET A 136 10.72 -9.14 -8.44
N GLU A 137 10.04 -8.01 -8.32
CA GLU A 137 10.62 -6.80 -7.75
C GLU A 137 10.90 -6.95 -6.25
N ALA A 138 10.00 -7.58 -5.50
CA ALA A 138 10.24 -7.96 -4.12
C ALA A 138 11.48 -8.87 -3.98
N ARG A 139 11.64 -9.84 -4.88
CA ARG A 139 12.84 -10.68 -4.91
C ARG A 139 14.10 -9.86 -5.16
N ARG A 140 14.08 -8.96 -6.14
CA ARG A 140 15.22 -8.10 -6.51
C ARG A 140 15.67 -7.28 -5.31
N HIS A 141 14.76 -6.55 -4.67
CA HIS A 141 15.07 -5.75 -3.49
C HIS A 141 15.58 -6.59 -2.31
N LEU A 142 14.95 -7.75 -2.05
CA LEU A 142 15.37 -8.62 -0.95
C LEU A 142 16.77 -9.19 -1.16
N VAL A 143 17.09 -9.57 -2.40
CA VAL A 143 18.44 -9.99 -2.79
C VAL A 143 19.46 -8.88 -2.57
N GLU A 144 19.15 -7.67 -3.01
CA GLU A 144 20.05 -6.52 -2.88
C GLU A 144 20.33 -6.21 -1.40
N ALA A 145 19.30 -6.22 -0.57
CA ALA A 145 19.45 -6.06 0.88
C ALA A 145 20.31 -7.18 1.49
N ALA A 146 20.05 -8.44 1.13
CA ALA A 146 20.81 -9.57 1.64
C ALA A 146 22.29 -9.50 1.22
N SER A 147 22.54 -9.03 0.00
CA SER A 147 23.90 -8.89 -0.53
C SER A 147 24.67 -7.76 0.17
N ARG A 148 24.03 -6.62 0.48
CA ARG A 148 24.63 -5.52 1.25
C ARG A 148 25.04 -5.93 2.67
N GLU A 149 24.29 -6.86 3.25
CA GLU A 149 24.54 -7.39 4.59
C GLU A 149 25.43 -8.65 4.59
N ASN A 150 25.98 -9.05 3.43
CA ASN A 150 26.81 -10.25 3.24
C ASN A 150 26.14 -11.56 3.71
N LEU A 151 24.82 -11.66 3.57
CA LEU A 151 24.07 -12.85 3.93
C LEU A 151 24.23 -13.95 2.87
N PRO A 152 24.22 -15.25 3.26
CA PRO A 152 24.49 -16.37 2.35
C PRO A 152 23.27 -16.69 1.47
N ILE A 153 22.95 -15.81 0.53
CA ILE A 153 21.81 -15.98 -0.37
C ILE A 153 22.14 -16.92 -1.54
N LYS A 154 21.35 -17.99 -1.68
CA LYS A 154 21.46 -18.89 -2.83
C LYS A 154 20.48 -18.47 -3.92
N MET A 155 21.04 -17.94 -5.00
CA MET A 155 20.31 -17.60 -6.22
C MET A 155 19.76 -18.87 -6.88
N SER A 156 18.43 -18.96 -7.04
CA SER A 156 17.83 -19.98 -7.91
C SER A 156 17.27 -19.35 -9.19
N MET A 157 17.58 -19.93 -10.33
CA MET A 157 17.00 -19.51 -11.60
C MET A 157 15.61 -20.13 -11.73
N GLY A 158 14.57 -19.33 -12.00
CA GLY A 158 13.21 -19.83 -12.19
C GLY A 158 12.10 -18.96 -11.59
N ARG A 159 10.89 -19.54 -11.52
CA ARG A 159 9.68 -18.90 -10.99
C ARG A 159 9.89 -18.54 -9.52
N VAL A 160 9.60 -17.30 -9.17
CA VAL A 160 9.64 -16.82 -7.78
C VAL A 160 8.39 -17.31 -7.03
N THR A 161 8.58 -17.98 -5.89
CA THR A 161 7.48 -18.43 -5.03
C THR A 161 7.52 -17.77 -3.65
N PRO A 162 6.39 -17.70 -2.92
CA PRO A 162 6.36 -17.19 -1.55
C PRO A 162 7.29 -17.97 -0.60
N GLU A 163 7.46 -19.27 -0.80
CA GLU A 163 8.35 -20.13 -0.02
C GLU A 163 9.81 -19.75 -0.23
N GLN A 164 10.18 -19.47 -1.48
CA GLN A 164 11.52 -18.99 -1.81
C GLN A 164 11.82 -17.66 -1.10
N LEU A 165 10.90 -16.69 -1.16
CA LEU A 165 11.09 -15.40 -0.52
C LEU A 165 11.15 -15.52 1.01
N SER A 166 10.32 -16.37 1.60
CA SER A 166 10.39 -16.70 3.04
C SER A 166 11.76 -17.25 3.42
N SER A 167 12.38 -18.09 2.57
CA SER A 167 13.74 -18.60 2.83
C SER A 167 14.80 -17.49 2.86
N TYR A 168 14.66 -16.46 2.02
CA TYR A 168 15.58 -15.32 1.98
C TYR A 168 15.36 -14.37 3.15
N ILE A 169 14.11 -14.10 3.53
CA ILE A 169 13.77 -13.30 4.71
C ILE A 169 14.38 -13.91 5.99
N LYS A 170 14.30 -15.23 6.13
CA LYS A 170 14.86 -15.94 7.29
C LYS A 170 16.38 -15.79 7.44
N LEU A 171 17.11 -15.38 6.41
CA LEU A 171 18.54 -15.09 6.50
C LEU A 171 18.84 -13.86 7.36
N PHE A 172 17.88 -12.93 7.49
CA PHE A 172 18.01 -11.75 8.33
C PHE A 172 17.76 -12.05 9.81
N ARG A 173 17.21 -13.22 10.13
CA ARG A 173 16.95 -13.67 11.51
C ARG A 173 18.25 -13.61 12.33
N ASN A 174 18.17 -13.08 13.54
CA ASN A 174 19.29 -12.91 14.47
C ASN A 174 20.37 -11.91 14.04
N ASN A 175 20.27 -11.25 12.88
CA ASN A 175 21.13 -10.12 12.52
C ASN A 175 20.39 -8.80 12.78
N LEU A 176 20.45 -8.33 14.02
CA LEU A 176 19.73 -7.11 14.46
C LEU A 176 20.06 -5.88 13.60
N LYS A 177 21.32 -5.74 13.19
CA LYS A 177 21.75 -4.63 12.33
C LYS A 177 21.09 -4.69 10.96
N ALA A 178 21.09 -5.86 10.32
CA ALA A 178 20.43 -6.04 9.02
C ALA A 178 18.91 -5.87 9.12
N LEU A 179 18.30 -6.32 10.23
CA LEU A 179 16.88 -6.12 10.50
C LEU A 179 16.54 -4.64 10.64
N GLU A 180 17.33 -3.87 11.39
CA GLU A 180 17.14 -2.43 11.58
C GLU A 180 17.30 -1.68 10.25
N ASN A 181 18.37 -1.97 9.50
CA ASN A 181 18.67 -1.32 8.22
C ASN A 181 17.64 -1.57 7.11
N HIS A 182 16.96 -2.71 7.16
CA HIS A 182 16.04 -3.16 6.09
C HIS A 182 14.63 -3.47 6.59
N CYS A 183 14.27 -2.96 7.78
CA CYS A 183 13.02 -3.31 8.46
C CYS A 183 11.79 -3.05 7.59
N GLY A 184 11.75 -1.88 6.94
CA GLY A 184 10.61 -1.49 6.12
C GLY A 184 10.45 -2.37 4.88
N LEU A 185 11.56 -2.64 4.19
CA LEU A 185 11.57 -3.58 3.07
C LEU A 185 11.09 -4.98 3.49
N LEU A 186 11.63 -5.51 4.59
CA LEU A 186 11.29 -6.85 5.08
C LEU A 186 9.80 -6.96 5.46
N GLN A 187 9.22 -5.92 6.06
CA GLN A 187 7.79 -5.85 6.37
C GLN A 187 6.94 -5.94 5.10
N LEU A 188 7.27 -5.20 4.04
CA LEU A 188 6.53 -5.26 2.78
C LEU A 188 6.61 -6.63 2.12
N VAL A 189 7.80 -7.26 2.10
CA VAL A 189 7.93 -8.60 1.52
C VAL A 189 7.18 -9.64 2.37
N LEU A 190 7.22 -9.53 3.71
CA LEU A 190 6.41 -10.38 4.59
C LEU A 190 4.91 -10.22 4.34
N ALA A 191 4.41 -8.99 4.18
CA ALA A 191 3.02 -8.72 3.88
C ALA A 191 2.58 -9.42 2.59
N MET A 192 3.39 -9.33 1.54
CA MET A 192 3.15 -10.05 0.29
C MET A 192 3.17 -11.57 0.49
N ILE A 193 4.17 -12.13 1.17
CA ILE A 193 4.25 -13.58 1.40
C ILE A 193 3.03 -14.08 2.15
N GLN A 194 2.63 -13.38 3.22
CA GLN A 194 1.45 -13.73 4.01
C GLN A 194 0.18 -13.68 3.17
N THR A 195 0.01 -12.61 2.39
CA THR A 195 -1.12 -12.46 1.47
C THR A 195 -1.19 -13.60 0.46
N LEU A 196 -0.08 -13.93 -0.21
CA LEU A 196 -0.05 -14.98 -1.24
C LEU A 196 -0.26 -16.39 -0.67
N LYS A 197 0.08 -16.62 0.60
CA LYS A 197 -0.15 -17.89 1.28
C LYS A 197 -1.52 -17.96 1.97
N HIS A 198 -2.23 -16.85 2.10
CA HIS A 198 -3.45 -16.80 2.88
C HIS A 198 -4.59 -17.57 2.21
N PRO A 199 -5.37 -18.38 2.95
CA PRO A 199 -6.48 -19.16 2.39
C PRO A 199 -7.56 -18.31 1.70
N GLN A 200 -7.75 -17.06 2.16
CA GLN A 200 -8.76 -16.17 1.58
C GLN A 200 -8.37 -15.62 0.20
N THR A 201 -7.11 -15.75 -0.23
CA THR A 201 -6.67 -15.25 -1.54
C THR A 201 -7.38 -15.96 -2.69
N ALA A 202 -7.66 -17.26 -2.56
CA ALA A 202 -8.47 -17.98 -3.56
C ALA A 202 -9.93 -17.49 -3.59
N LYS A 203 -10.50 -17.15 -2.42
CA LYS A 203 -11.84 -16.58 -2.32
C LYS A 203 -11.90 -15.20 -2.99
N TRP A 204 -10.86 -14.39 -2.78
CA TRP A 204 -10.69 -13.09 -3.42
C TRP A 204 -10.65 -13.21 -4.95
N ASP A 205 -9.84 -14.14 -5.49
CA ASP A 205 -9.75 -14.39 -6.93
C ASP A 205 -11.11 -14.84 -7.53
N ASN A 206 -11.89 -15.63 -6.78
CA ASN A 206 -13.23 -16.03 -7.19
C ASN A 206 -14.21 -14.85 -7.23
N PHE A 207 -14.15 -13.92 -6.26
CA PHE A 207 -14.99 -12.71 -6.28
C PHE A 207 -14.65 -11.81 -7.45
N LEU A 208 -13.36 -11.57 -7.71
CA LEU A 208 -12.92 -10.82 -8.88
C LEU A 208 -13.44 -11.46 -10.19
N ALA A 209 -13.36 -12.78 -10.32
CA ALA A 209 -13.86 -13.48 -11.50
C ALA A 209 -15.38 -13.30 -11.69
N PHE A 210 -16.14 -13.37 -10.59
CA PHE A 210 -17.58 -13.17 -10.60
C PHE A 210 -17.97 -11.71 -10.93
N GLU A 211 -17.29 -10.73 -10.34
CA GLU A 211 -17.51 -9.31 -10.63
C GLU A 211 -17.21 -8.98 -12.09
N ARG A 212 -16.12 -9.52 -12.65
CA ARG A 212 -15.82 -9.37 -14.09
C ARG A 212 -16.92 -9.93 -14.98
N LEU A 213 -17.60 -11.00 -14.57
CA LEU A 213 -18.73 -11.55 -15.30
C LEU A 213 -19.98 -10.67 -15.19
N LEU A 214 -20.20 -10.02 -14.05
CA LEU A 214 -21.34 -9.10 -13.85
C LEU A 214 -21.19 -7.75 -14.56
N LEU A 215 -19.94 -7.30 -14.77
CA LEU A 215 -19.63 -6.00 -15.38
C LEU A 215 -19.37 -6.06 -16.89
N GLN A 216 -19.48 -7.25 -17.50
CA GLN A 216 -19.55 -7.45 -18.96
C GLN A 216 -20.92 -7.08 -19.51
#